data_AF-A0A9E4KZ25-F1
#
_entry.id   AF-A0A9E4KZ25-F1
#
_cell.length_a   1.000
_cell.length_b   1.000
_cell.length_c   1.000
_cell.angle_alpha   90.00
_cell.angle_beta   90.00
_cell.angle_gamma   90.00
#
_symmetry.space_group_name_H-M   'P 1'
#
loop_
_entity.id
_entity.type
_entity.pdbx_description
1 polymer ?
#
loop_
_entity_poly.entity_id
_entity_poly.type
_entity_poly.pdbx_seq_one_letter_code
_entity_poly.pdbx_strand_id
1 'polypeptide(L)'
;MPIAWALLAILAVICIVLLPFSPLIALVVTLTLAPLRSLISTESSLSLPLDIGQILLLVYLGVWLAHRLWRRDALIKPQADAPLLAVFGLIAVLSLSAWNSQSLSGWLAEWLKWVAIALLIWTLTVSVDEAWRWLVFAVLVSAFANALVGIYIFFGGSGAYHLMILGKFFRAFGTFGQPNPFGGFMGIALPLGLMVAWSQLPRIWTGLRSHRRAPHLPVLIFSASSLLSLILAAALVASWSRGAWLGTAVAVMCMLIALPRRISRGLALAGVIAAL
;
A
#
# COMPACT_ATOMS: atom_id res chain seq x y z
N MET A 1 -13.67 15.68 22.06
CA MET A 1 -13.44 14.42 22.79
C MET A 1 -14.57 13.39 22.61
N PRO A 2 -15.88 13.68 22.81
CA PRO A 2 -16.92 12.64 22.73
C PRO A 2 -17.14 12.05 21.32
N ILE A 3 -17.04 12.90 20.29
CA ILE A 3 -17.30 12.51 18.89
C ILE A 3 -16.23 11.55 18.36
N ALA A 4 -14.95 11.77 18.70
CA ALA A 4 -13.86 10.91 18.24
C ALA A 4 -14.02 9.48 18.79
N TRP A 5 -14.36 9.34 20.07
CA TRP A 5 -14.63 8.03 20.69
C TRP A 5 -15.87 7.36 20.11
N ALA A 6 -16.93 8.12 19.84
CA ALA A 6 -18.12 7.59 19.17
C ALA A 6 -17.80 7.09 17.75
N LEU A 7 -17.02 7.83 16.96
CA LEU A 7 -16.59 7.42 15.62
C LEU A 7 -15.68 6.18 15.66
N LEU A 8 -14.77 6.09 16.63
CA LEU A 8 -13.93 4.91 16.83
C LEU A 8 -14.75 3.69 17.24
N ALA A 9 -15.73 3.86 18.13
CA ALA A 9 -16.63 2.78 18.53
C ALA A 9 -17.48 2.30 17.36
N ILE A 10 -18.03 3.22 16.56
CA ILE A 10 -18.78 2.89 15.34
C ILE A 10 -17.89 2.13 14.35
N LEU A 11 -16.67 2.61 14.10
CA LEU A 11 -15.73 1.93 13.20
C LEU A 11 -15.38 0.53 13.72
N ALA A 12 -15.15 0.37 15.03
CA ALA A 12 -14.88 -0.91 15.64
C ALA A 12 -16.07 -1.87 15.49
N VAL A 13 -17.29 -1.41 15.73
CA VAL A 13 -18.51 -2.22 15.53
C VAL A 13 -18.67 -2.60 14.06
N ILE A 14 -18.50 -1.66 13.14
CA ILE A 14 -18.54 -1.93 11.70
C ILE A 14 -17.50 -2.98 11.31
N CYS A 15 -16.27 -2.88 11.82
CA CYS A 15 -15.26 -3.90 11.60
C CYS A 15 -15.69 -5.26 12.17
N ILE A 16 -16.10 -5.34 13.43
CA ILE A 16 -16.52 -6.60 14.06
C ILE A 16 -17.66 -7.27 13.29
N VAL A 17 -18.61 -6.47 12.78
CA VAL A 17 -19.74 -6.97 12.00
C VAL A 17 -19.31 -7.37 10.58
N LEU A 18 -18.53 -6.54 9.88
CA LEU A 18 -18.23 -6.73 8.46
C LEU A 18 -17.11 -7.74 8.18
N LEU A 19 -16.11 -7.82 9.05
CA LEU A 19 -14.91 -8.65 8.84
C LEU A 19 -15.23 -10.14 8.61
N PRO A 20 -16.16 -10.78 9.35
CA PRO A 20 -16.47 -12.20 9.16
C PRO A 20 -17.09 -12.55 7.80
N PHE A 21 -17.72 -11.59 7.11
CA PHE A 21 -18.44 -11.87 5.87
C PHE A 21 -17.52 -12.14 4.68
N SER A 22 -16.33 -11.54 4.66
CA SER A 22 -15.41 -11.71 3.54
C SER A 22 -13.94 -11.51 3.96
N PRO A 23 -13.05 -12.46 3.64
CA PRO A 23 -11.61 -12.28 3.82
C PRO A 23 -11.08 -11.03 3.10
N LEU A 24 -11.72 -10.64 1.99
CA LEU A 24 -11.34 -9.43 1.25
C LEU A 24 -11.61 -8.16 2.06
N ILE A 25 -12.74 -8.08 2.76
CA ILE A 25 -13.05 -6.94 3.62
C ILE A 25 -12.00 -6.84 4.73
N ALA A 26 -11.67 -7.97 5.35
CA ALA A 26 -10.63 -8.02 6.37
C ALA A 26 -9.28 -7.55 5.84
N LEU A 27 -8.90 -7.98 4.64
CA LEU A 27 -7.67 -7.53 4.02
C LEU A 27 -7.67 -6.03 3.69
N VAL A 28 -8.77 -5.51 3.14
CA VAL A 28 -8.92 -4.08 2.82
C VAL A 28 -8.78 -3.24 4.10
N VAL A 29 -9.43 -3.65 5.19
CA VAL A 29 -9.32 -2.99 6.50
C VAL A 29 -7.87 -3.04 7.00
N THR A 30 -7.22 -4.21 6.95
CA THR A 30 -5.81 -4.37 7.35
C THR A 30 -4.89 -3.43 6.57
N LEU A 31 -4.99 -3.39 5.24
CA LEU A 31 -4.14 -2.53 4.40
C LEU A 31 -4.41 -1.03 4.59
N THR A 32 -5.62 -0.68 5.01
CA THR A 32 -6.01 0.72 5.26
C THR A 32 -5.56 1.21 6.62
N LEU A 33 -5.68 0.37 7.66
CA LEU A 33 -5.45 0.78 9.05
C LEU A 33 -4.05 0.43 9.57
N ALA A 34 -3.36 -0.56 8.99
CA ALA A 34 -2.00 -0.92 9.44
C ALA A 34 -0.99 0.25 9.46
N PRO A 35 -1.02 1.21 8.50
CA PRO A 35 -0.16 2.39 8.55
C PRO A 35 -0.38 3.31 9.76
N LEU A 36 -1.48 3.16 10.50
CA LEU A 36 -1.75 3.93 11.72
C LEU A 36 -0.92 3.48 12.92
N ARG A 37 -0.13 2.40 12.80
CA ARG A 37 0.69 1.84 13.89
C ARG A 37 1.46 2.88 14.68
N SER A 38 2.23 3.74 14.01
CA SER A 38 3.08 4.72 14.70
C SER A 38 2.25 5.80 15.39
N LEU A 39 1.16 6.26 14.76
CA LEU A 39 0.22 7.22 15.35
C LEU A 39 -0.43 6.65 16.62
N ILE A 40 -0.92 5.41 16.59
CA ILE A 40 -1.52 4.77 17.77
C ILE A 40 -0.48 4.61 18.88
N SER A 41 0.75 4.20 18.56
CA SER A 41 1.79 4.00 19.58
C SER A 41 2.27 5.29 20.25
N THR A 42 2.06 6.45 19.61
CA THR A 42 2.50 7.75 20.13
C THR A 42 1.37 8.50 20.84
N GLU A 43 0.14 8.40 20.33
CA GLU A 43 -1.02 9.17 20.83
C GLU A 43 -1.92 8.39 21.79
N SER A 44 -1.87 7.05 21.79
CA SER A 44 -2.70 6.26 22.70
C SER A 44 -1.94 5.89 23.97
N SER A 45 -2.60 6.05 25.11
CA SER A 45 -2.12 5.56 26.41
C SER A 45 -2.27 4.05 26.58
N LEU A 46 -2.87 3.37 25.59
CA LEU A 46 -3.15 1.95 25.63
C LEU A 46 -1.95 1.17 25.09
N SER A 47 -1.20 0.54 25.99
CA SER A 47 -0.12 -0.38 25.61
C SER A 47 -0.71 -1.72 25.18
N LEU A 48 -0.90 -1.92 23.87
CA LEU A 48 -1.30 -3.21 23.31
C LEU A 48 -0.10 -4.17 23.25
N PRO A 49 -0.29 -5.48 23.49
CA PRO A 49 0.79 -6.47 23.42
C PRO A 49 1.32 -6.69 21.99
N LEU A 50 0.49 -6.42 20.98
CA LEU A 50 0.82 -6.49 19.55
C LEU A 50 0.44 -5.17 18.89
N ASP A 51 1.15 -4.82 17.80
CA ASP A 51 0.78 -3.63 17.05
C ASP A 51 -0.53 -3.81 16.26
N ILE A 52 -1.21 -2.70 15.96
CA ILE A 52 -2.50 -2.73 15.26
C ILE A 52 -2.42 -3.48 13.91
N GLY A 53 -1.30 -3.38 13.20
CA GLY A 53 -1.10 -4.06 11.93
C GLY A 53 -1.02 -5.57 12.12
N GLN A 54 -0.29 -6.03 13.14
CA GLN A 54 -0.22 -7.45 13.53
C GLN A 54 -1.59 -7.98 13.96
N ILE A 55 -2.34 -7.25 14.79
CA ILE A 55 -3.68 -7.65 15.22
C ILE A 55 -4.60 -7.80 14.02
N LEU A 56 -4.64 -6.80 13.13
CA LEU A 56 -5.48 -6.84 11.93
C LEU A 56 -5.05 -7.94 10.96
N LEU A 57 -3.75 -8.23 10.85
CA LEU A 57 -3.25 -9.35 10.06
C LEU A 57 -3.74 -10.68 10.64
N LEU A 58 -3.65 -10.88 11.95
CA LEU A 58 -4.15 -12.10 12.60
C LEU A 58 -5.66 -12.28 12.41
N VAL A 59 -6.43 -11.20 12.52
CA VAL A 59 -7.88 -11.23 12.25
C VAL A 59 -8.15 -11.58 10.78
N TYR A 60 -7.43 -10.98 9.83
CA TYR A 60 -7.54 -11.33 8.42
C TYR A 60 -7.25 -12.83 8.18
N LEU A 61 -6.16 -13.36 8.73
CA LEU A 61 -5.77 -14.76 8.58
C LEU A 61 -6.82 -15.70 9.19
N GLY A 62 -7.36 -15.34 10.35
CA GLY A 62 -8.42 -16.10 11.01
C GLY A 62 -9.71 -16.14 10.17
N VAL A 63 -10.15 -14.99 9.67
CA VAL A 63 -11.32 -14.90 8.77
C VAL A 63 -11.08 -15.69 7.48
N TRP A 64 -9.90 -15.53 6.87
CA TRP A 64 -9.51 -16.24 5.66
C TRP A 64 -9.57 -17.76 5.84
N LEU A 65 -8.97 -18.26 6.93
CA LEU A 65 -8.94 -19.68 7.25
C LEU A 65 -10.35 -20.21 7.53
N ALA A 66 -11.13 -19.51 8.36
CA ALA A 66 -12.51 -19.89 8.65
C ALA A 66 -13.37 -19.98 7.38
N HIS A 67 -13.22 -19.02 6.46
CA HIS A 67 -13.96 -19.01 5.20
C HIS A 67 -13.58 -20.19 4.30
N ARG A 68 -12.28 -20.50 4.20
CA ARG A 68 -11.77 -21.66 3.44
C ARG A 68 -12.28 -22.98 4.00
N LEU A 69 -12.20 -23.15 5.32
CA LEU A 69 -12.67 -24.36 6.01
C LEU A 69 -14.18 -24.52 5.85
N TRP A 70 -14.95 -23.44 5.99
CA TRP A 70 -16.40 -23.45 5.83
C TRP A 70 -16.84 -23.81 4.40
N ARG A 71 -16.19 -23.22 3.40
CA ARG A 71 -16.47 -23.52 1.98
C ARG A 71 -15.83 -24.82 1.49
N ARG A 72 -14.99 -25.46 2.31
CA ARG A 72 -14.16 -26.63 1.95
C ARG A 72 -13.29 -26.37 0.72
N ASP A 73 -12.84 -25.14 0.58
CA ASP A 73 -11.93 -24.75 -0.48
C ASP A 73 -10.51 -25.23 -0.15
N ALA A 74 -9.73 -25.57 -1.17
CA ALA A 74 -8.33 -25.95 -0.98
C ALA A 74 -7.54 -24.83 -0.29
N LEU A 75 -6.72 -25.19 0.71
CA LEU A 75 -5.81 -24.27 1.38
C LEU A 75 -4.51 -24.03 0.60
N ILE A 76 -4.17 -24.95 -0.30
CA ILE A 76 -2.93 -24.94 -1.07
C ILE A 76 -3.31 -25.09 -2.54
N LYS A 77 -2.73 -24.25 -3.40
CA LYS A 77 -2.66 -24.48 -4.84
C LYS A 77 -1.24 -24.97 -5.16
N PRO A 78 -1.06 -26.10 -5.87
CA PRO A 78 0.27 -26.67 -6.15
C PRO A 78 1.08 -25.87 -7.19
N GLN A 79 0.63 -24.68 -7.59
CA GLN A 79 1.30 -23.87 -8.60
C GLN A 79 2.37 -23.01 -7.94
N ALA A 80 3.56 -23.03 -8.53
CA ALA A 80 4.67 -22.20 -8.11
C ALA A 80 4.43 -20.75 -8.58
N ASP A 81 4.12 -19.86 -7.65
CA ASP A 81 4.00 -18.43 -7.92
C ASP A 81 5.36 -17.74 -7.75
N ALA A 82 5.82 -17.06 -8.81
CA ALA A 82 7.12 -16.38 -8.81
C ALA A 82 7.31 -15.38 -7.65
N PRO A 83 6.30 -14.55 -7.25
CA PRO A 83 6.45 -13.67 -6.09
C PRO A 83 6.66 -14.43 -4.78
N LEU A 84 5.94 -15.55 -4.60
CA LEU A 84 6.02 -16.36 -3.39
C LEU A 84 7.38 -17.06 -3.30
N LEU A 85 7.88 -17.60 -4.42
CA LEU A 85 9.22 -18.17 -4.51
C LEU A 85 10.30 -17.13 -4.20
N ALA A 86 10.17 -15.90 -4.72
CA ALA A 86 11.12 -14.83 -4.46
C ALA A 86 11.18 -14.47 -2.97
N VAL A 87 10.02 -14.36 -2.31
CA VAL A 87 9.96 -14.07 -0.87
C VAL A 87 10.47 -15.24 -0.02
N PHE A 88 10.18 -16.49 -0.39
CA PHE A 88 10.78 -17.64 0.30
C PHE A 88 12.29 -17.70 0.14
N GLY A 89 12.81 -17.39 -1.05
CA GLY A 89 14.24 -17.23 -1.29
C GLY A 89 14.85 -16.14 -0.42
N LEU A 90 14.19 -14.99 -0.31
CA LEU A 90 14.59 -13.91 0.60
C LEU A 90 14.62 -14.37 2.06
N ILE A 91 13.56 -15.04 2.54
CA ILE A 91 13.49 -15.59 3.90
C ILE A 91 14.65 -16.56 4.14
N ALA A 92 14.94 -17.46 3.20
CA ALA A 92 16.04 -18.41 3.32
C ALA A 92 17.39 -17.71 3.45
N VAL A 93 17.64 -16.66 2.64
CA VAL A 93 18.87 -15.85 2.74
C VAL A 93 18.94 -15.08 4.06
N LEU A 94 17.83 -14.48 4.50
CA LEU A 94 17.75 -13.77 5.80
C LEU A 94 17.92 -14.71 7.00
N SER A 95 17.59 -15.99 6.86
CA SER A 95 17.87 -16.98 7.91
C SER A 95 19.37 -17.12 8.19
N LEU A 96 20.22 -16.95 7.16
CA LEU A 96 21.68 -17.05 7.31
C LEU A 96 22.25 -15.87 8.12
N SER A 97 21.58 -14.71 8.14
CA SER A 97 22.04 -13.56 8.92
C SER A 97 21.91 -13.75 10.44
N ALA A 98 21.21 -14.80 10.90
CA ALA A 98 21.13 -15.13 12.32
C ALA A 98 22.52 -15.31 12.94
N TRP A 99 23.44 -15.93 12.19
CA TRP A 99 24.78 -16.30 12.65
C TRP A 99 25.65 -15.10 13.05
N ASN A 100 25.41 -13.95 12.43
CA ASN A 100 26.16 -12.71 12.68
C ASN A 100 25.29 -11.60 13.27
N SER A 101 24.15 -11.97 13.87
CA SER A 101 23.21 -10.99 14.43
C SER A 101 23.71 -10.45 15.78
N GLN A 102 23.71 -9.14 15.95
CA GLN A 102 24.05 -8.49 17.23
C GLN A 102 22.95 -8.71 18.29
N SER A 103 21.72 -8.96 17.84
CA SER A 103 20.56 -9.24 18.68
C SER A 103 19.71 -10.32 18.03
N LEU A 104 19.65 -11.48 18.66
CA LEU A 104 18.84 -12.60 18.16
C LEU A 104 17.34 -12.27 18.19
N SER A 105 16.88 -11.53 19.19
CA SER A 105 15.50 -11.08 19.28
C SER A 105 15.15 -10.08 18.18
N GLY A 106 16.05 -9.14 17.88
CA GLY A 106 15.89 -8.20 16.77
C GLY A 106 15.88 -8.91 15.41
N TRP A 107 16.79 -9.86 15.20
CA TRP A 107 16.79 -10.70 14.01
C TRP A 107 15.49 -11.49 13.88
N LEU A 108 15.05 -12.16 14.94
CA LEU A 108 13.82 -12.97 14.93
C LEU A 108 12.59 -12.11 14.62
N ALA A 109 12.51 -10.91 15.21
CA ALA A 109 11.43 -9.97 14.96
C ALA A 109 11.40 -9.50 13.50
N GLU A 110 12.56 -9.25 12.88
CA GLU A 110 12.64 -8.88 11.47
C GLU A 110 12.31 -10.07 10.55
N TRP A 111 12.87 -11.24 10.84
CA TRP A 111 12.61 -12.47 10.09
C TRP A 111 11.12 -12.85 10.09
N LEU A 112 10.45 -12.74 11.25
CA LEU A 112 9.02 -12.99 11.39
C LEU A 112 8.15 -12.03 10.57
N LYS A 113 8.57 -10.77 10.33
CA LYS A 113 7.84 -9.86 9.44
C LYS A 113 7.83 -10.39 8.00
N TRP A 114 8.96 -10.93 7.54
CA TRP A 114 9.05 -11.50 6.20
C TRP A 114 8.23 -12.79 6.08
N VAL A 115 8.20 -13.62 7.12
CA VAL A 115 7.29 -14.77 7.19
C VAL A 115 5.83 -14.31 7.13
N ALA A 116 5.46 -13.25 7.85
CA ALA A 116 4.11 -12.68 7.79
C ALA A 116 3.76 -12.15 6.38
N ILE A 117 4.72 -11.52 5.68
CA ILE A 117 4.55 -11.09 4.28
C ILE A 117 4.39 -12.30 3.36
N ALA A 118 5.18 -13.36 3.52
CA ALA A 118 5.05 -14.59 2.73
C ALA A 118 3.69 -15.25 2.94
N LEU A 119 3.24 -15.31 4.19
CA LEU A 119 1.92 -15.84 4.55
C LEU A 119 0.81 -15.02 3.90
N LEU A 120 0.92 -13.69 3.95
CA LEU A 120 -0.02 -12.80 3.25
C LEU A 120 -0.01 -13.03 1.73
N ILE A 121 1.15 -13.11 1.10
CA ILE A 121 1.23 -13.37 -0.35
C ILE A 121 0.61 -14.72 -0.68
N TRP A 122 0.87 -15.76 0.12
CA TRP A 122 0.28 -17.08 -0.05
C TRP A 122 -1.25 -17.05 0.06
N THR A 123 -1.83 -16.34 1.02
CA THR A 123 -3.30 -16.23 1.09
C THR A 123 -3.87 -15.53 -0.14
N LEU A 124 -3.13 -14.59 -0.76
CA LEU A 124 -3.54 -13.95 -2.00
C LEU A 124 -3.45 -14.87 -3.21
N THR A 125 -2.39 -15.67 -3.35
CA THR A 125 -2.27 -16.57 -4.51
C THR A 125 -3.34 -17.65 -4.51
N VAL A 126 -3.75 -18.09 -3.32
CA VAL A 126 -4.82 -19.08 -3.20
C VAL A 126 -6.20 -18.43 -3.42
N SER A 127 -6.44 -17.18 -2.99
CA SER A 127 -7.78 -16.55 -2.93
C SER A 127 -8.10 -15.43 -3.90
N VAL A 128 -7.13 -14.81 -4.55
CA VAL A 128 -7.35 -13.57 -5.31
C VAL A 128 -7.35 -13.88 -6.80
N ASP A 129 -8.54 -14.21 -7.32
CA ASP A 129 -8.76 -14.21 -8.76
C ASP A 129 -9.13 -12.76 -9.21
N GLU A 130 -10.39 -12.36 -9.02
CA GLU A 130 -10.93 -11.05 -9.46
C GLU A 130 -10.74 -9.91 -8.43
N ALA A 131 -10.31 -10.23 -7.21
CA ALA A 131 -10.31 -9.28 -6.08
C ALA A 131 -9.11 -8.31 -6.06
N TRP A 132 -8.15 -8.43 -6.98
CA TRP A 132 -6.95 -7.58 -7.04
C TRP A 132 -7.29 -6.09 -7.16
N ARG A 133 -8.41 -5.74 -7.81
CA ARG A 133 -8.89 -4.35 -7.93
C ARG A 133 -9.16 -3.72 -6.57
N TRP A 134 -9.69 -4.50 -5.63
CA TRP A 134 -9.96 -4.04 -4.27
C TRP A 134 -8.69 -3.88 -3.44
N LEU A 135 -7.65 -4.68 -3.73
CA LEU A 135 -6.32 -4.47 -3.12
C LEU A 135 -5.73 -3.14 -3.57
N VAL A 136 -5.74 -2.88 -4.88
CA VAL A 136 -5.28 -1.60 -5.43
C VAL A 136 -6.08 -0.45 -4.85
N PHE A 137 -7.42 -0.59 -4.77
CA PHE A 137 -8.27 0.40 -4.13
C PHE A 137 -7.89 0.64 -2.66
N ALA A 138 -7.74 -0.40 -1.85
CA ALA A 138 -7.37 -0.28 -0.44
C ALA A 138 -6.02 0.42 -0.25
N VAL A 139 -5.00 0.02 -1.02
CA VAL A 139 -3.68 0.66 -0.97
C VAL A 139 -3.77 2.13 -1.37
N LEU A 140 -4.52 2.47 -2.41
CA LEU A 140 -4.68 3.85 -2.87
C LEU A 140 -5.47 4.72 -1.90
N VAL A 141 -6.52 4.20 -1.26
CA VAL A 141 -7.27 4.91 -0.20
C VAL A 141 -6.38 5.15 1.02
N SER A 142 -5.63 4.13 1.44
CA SER A 142 -4.66 4.21 2.53
C SER A 142 -3.57 5.25 2.25
N ALA A 143 -3.02 5.25 1.03
CA ALA A 143 -2.04 6.22 0.56
C ALA A 143 -2.62 7.64 0.48
N PHE A 144 -3.86 7.79 -0.02
CA PHE A 144 -4.53 9.07 -0.08
C PHE A 144 -4.69 9.70 1.30
N ALA A 145 -5.24 8.95 2.26
CA ALA A 145 -5.41 9.42 3.64
C ALA A 145 -4.07 9.84 4.25
N ASN A 146 -3.02 9.03 4.05
CA ASN A 146 -1.67 9.35 4.52
C ASN A 146 -1.08 10.58 3.83
N ALA A 147 -1.29 10.74 2.52
CA ALA A 147 -0.82 11.89 1.77
C ALA A 147 -1.45 13.18 2.29
N LEU A 148 -2.75 13.19 2.57
CA LEU A 148 -3.43 14.35 3.16
C LEU A 148 -2.83 14.73 4.52
N VAL A 149 -2.62 13.74 5.40
CA VAL A 149 -1.97 13.96 6.72
C VAL A 149 -0.53 14.46 6.53
N GLY A 150 0.22 13.89 5.59
CA GLY A 150 1.59 14.31 5.29
C GLY A 150 1.68 15.74 4.75
N ILE A 151 0.76 16.13 3.88
CA ILE A 151 0.67 17.51 3.35
C ILE A 151 0.29 18.48 4.46
N TYR A 152 -0.65 18.12 5.33
CA TYR A 152 -0.98 18.91 6.52
C TYR A 152 0.26 19.12 7.42
N ILE A 153 1.01 18.05 7.69
CA ILE A 153 2.27 18.13 8.45
C ILE A 153 3.26 19.07 7.78
N PHE A 154 3.42 18.99 6.46
CA PHE A 154 4.39 19.80 5.71
C PHE A 154 4.21 21.30 5.93
N PHE A 155 2.97 21.77 6.02
CA PHE A 155 2.64 23.18 6.24
C PHE A 155 2.68 23.65 7.70
N GLY A 156 3.18 22.84 8.63
CA GLY A 156 3.35 23.24 10.03
C GLY A 156 2.62 22.36 11.05
N GLY A 157 1.96 21.29 10.60
CA GLY A 157 1.10 20.46 11.45
C GLY A 157 1.81 19.52 12.43
N SER A 158 3.14 19.36 12.42
CA SER A 158 3.82 18.33 13.27
C SER A 158 4.42 18.82 14.58
N GLY A 159 4.88 20.07 14.66
CA GLY A 159 5.67 20.55 15.81
C GLY A 159 7.04 19.86 15.99
N ALA A 160 7.46 19.00 15.07
CA ALA A 160 8.72 18.26 15.15
C ALA A 160 9.88 19.07 14.55
N TYR A 161 10.47 19.97 15.34
CA TYR A 161 11.54 20.89 14.87
C TYR A 161 12.74 20.19 14.21
N HIS A 162 13.07 18.97 14.63
CA HIS A 162 14.16 18.17 14.06
C HIS A 162 13.87 17.65 12.62
N LEU A 163 12.63 17.76 12.15
CA LEU A 163 12.22 17.41 10.78
C LEU A 163 12.00 18.65 9.91
N MET A 164 12.39 19.84 10.38
CA MET A 164 12.24 21.08 9.61
C MET A 164 13.22 21.11 8.42
N ILE A 165 12.73 21.63 7.31
CA ILE A 165 13.46 21.84 6.05
C ILE A 165 13.26 23.28 5.62
N LEU A 166 14.29 23.86 5.00
CA LEU A 166 14.25 25.21 4.44
C LEU A 166 13.83 26.27 5.49
N GLY A 167 14.03 25.99 6.78
CA GLY A 167 13.68 26.88 7.89
C GLY A 167 12.19 27.20 8.04
N LYS A 168 11.28 26.49 7.33
CA LYS A 168 9.85 26.82 7.32
C LYS A 168 8.94 25.60 7.22
N PHE A 169 9.28 24.61 6.41
CA PHE A 169 8.44 23.44 6.16
C PHE A 169 8.90 22.25 6.98
N PHE A 170 8.02 21.28 7.21
CA PHE A 170 8.37 20.03 7.89
C PHE A 170 8.37 18.87 6.90
N ARG A 171 9.27 17.90 7.07
CA ARG A 171 9.23 16.67 6.27
C ARG A 171 7.90 15.96 6.49
N ALA A 172 7.15 15.70 5.42
CA ALA A 172 5.92 14.92 5.50
C ALA A 172 6.23 13.48 5.93
N PHE A 173 5.48 12.97 6.91
CA PHE A 173 5.61 11.58 7.38
C PHE A 173 4.28 10.85 7.59
N GLY A 174 3.14 11.48 7.29
CA GLY A 174 1.81 10.88 7.44
C GLY A 174 1.62 10.30 8.84
N THR A 175 1.06 9.09 8.93
CA THR A 175 0.87 8.37 10.19
C THR A 175 2.04 7.43 10.54
N PHE A 176 3.12 7.45 9.75
CA PHE A 176 4.29 6.56 9.92
C PHE A 176 5.30 7.07 10.96
N GLY A 177 5.18 8.33 11.38
CA GLY A 177 6.11 8.97 12.33
C GLY A 177 7.51 9.27 11.77
N GLN A 178 7.84 8.77 10.57
CA GLN A 178 9.13 8.99 9.92
C GLN A 178 8.95 9.30 8.42
N PRO A 179 9.72 10.26 7.86
CA PRO A 179 9.57 10.64 6.46
C PRO A 179 9.98 9.56 5.46
N ASN A 180 10.92 8.68 5.82
CA ASN A 180 11.45 7.69 4.88
C ASN A 180 10.44 6.55 4.60
N PRO A 181 9.84 5.86 5.60
CA PRO A 181 8.79 4.88 5.35
C PRO A 181 7.58 5.48 4.64
N PHE A 182 7.18 6.70 5.03
CA PHE A 182 6.11 7.44 4.36
C PHE A 182 6.41 7.69 2.88
N GLY A 183 7.59 8.24 2.57
CA GLY A 183 8.02 8.45 1.19
C GLY A 183 8.07 7.14 0.40
N GLY A 184 8.58 6.06 1.01
CA GLY A 184 8.56 4.72 0.40
C GLY A 184 7.14 4.24 0.06
N PHE A 185 6.19 4.42 0.98
CA PHE A 185 4.79 4.05 0.74
C PHE A 185 4.13 4.89 -0.36
N MET A 186 4.31 6.22 -0.34
CA MET A 186 3.86 7.11 -1.43
C MET A 186 4.49 6.71 -2.76
N GLY A 187 5.77 6.35 -2.74
CA GLY A 187 6.53 5.96 -3.92
C GLY A 187 6.11 4.63 -4.54
N ILE A 188 5.51 3.72 -3.77
CA ILE A 188 4.89 2.48 -4.26
C ILE A 188 3.46 2.76 -4.74
N ALA A 189 2.70 3.59 -4.03
CA ALA A 189 1.31 3.88 -4.36
C ALA A 189 1.14 4.77 -5.59
N LEU A 190 2.04 5.73 -5.82
CA LEU A 190 1.97 6.65 -6.95
C LEU A 190 1.96 5.92 -8.31
N PRO A 191 2.90 5.01 -8.61
CA PRO A 191 2.86 4.23 -9.85
C PRO A 191 1.55 3.44 -10.04
N LEU A 192 0.96 2.90 -8.96
CA LEU A 192 -0.34 2.22 -9.03
C LEU A 192 -1.46 3.18 -9.44
N GLY A 193 -1.51 4.38 -8.87
CA GLY A 193 -2.48 5.42 -9.22
C GLY A 193 -2.37 5.85 -10.70
N LEU A 194 -1.14 6.02 -11.18
CA LEU A 194 -0.85 6.35 -12.57
C LEU A 194 -1.31 5.23 -13.52
N MET A 195 -1.08 3.96 -13.17
CA MET A 195 -1.54 2.83 -13.99
C MET A 195 -3.06 2.70 -14.01
N VAL A 196 -3.75 2.98 -12.90
CA VAL A 196 -5.21 3.04 -12.87
C VAL A 196 -5.73 4.12 -13.81
N ALA A 197 -5.13 5.32 -13.80
CA ALA A 197 -5.46 6.39 -14.74
C ALA A 197 -5.24 5.94 -16.20
N TRP A 198 -4.03 5.45 -16.49
CA TRP A 198 -3.66 5.00 -17.82
C TRP A 198 -4.61 3.94 -18.39
N SER A 199 -5.05 2.99 -17.55
CA SER A 199 -5.96 1.91 -17.96
C SER A 199 -7.34 2.40 -18.45
N GLN A 200 -7.74 3.63 -18.11
CA GLN A 200 -9.01 4.22 -18.58
C GLN A 200 -8.89 4.88 -19.96
N LEU A 201 -7.69 5.30 -20.39
CA LEU A 201 -7.50 6.02 -21.66
C LEU A 201 -8.07 5.26 -22.88
N PRO A 202 -7.83 3.95 -23.06
CA PRO A 202 -8.42 3.21 -24.18
C PRO A 202 -9.96 3.18 -24.14
N ARG A 203 -10.55 3.13 -22.94
CA ARG A 203 -12.01 3.10 -22.75
C ARG A 203 -12.65 4.44 -23.05
N ILE A 204 -11.98 5.54 -22.70
CA ILE A 204 -12.39 6.90 -23.05
C ILE A 204 -12.33 7.05 -24.58
N TRP A 205 -11.22 6.66 -25.20
CA TRP A 205 -11.02 6.76 -26.64
C TRP A 205 -12.07 5.99 -27.46
N THR A 206 -12.37 4.74 -27.08
CA THR A 206 -13.40 3.94 -27.77
C THR A 206 -14.80 4.49 -27.53
N GLY A 207 -15.10 4.98 -26.32
CA GLY A 207 -16.36 5.63 -26.00
C GLY A 207 -16.62 6.85 -26.90
N LEU A 208 -15.63 7.75 -27.00
CA LEU A 208 -15.71 8.94 -27.85
C LEU A 208 -15.91 8.60 -29.34
N ARG A 209 -15.23 7.56 -29.85
CA ARG A 209 -15.38 7.14 -31.25
C ARG A 209 -16.70 6.46 -31.55
N SER A 210 -17.21 5.65 -30.61
CA SER A 210 -18.35 4.76 -30.88
C SER A 210 -19.69 5.49 -30.98
N HIS A 211 -19.81 6.76 -30.56
CA HIS A 211 -21.05 7.56 -30.48
C HIS A 211 -22.25 6.87 -29.78
N ARG A 212 -22.08 5.66 -29.24
CA ARG A 212 -23.15 4.82 -28.68
C ARG A 212 -23.33 5.03 -27.18
N ARG A 213 -22.27 5.41 -26.45
CA ARG A 213 -22.31 5.74 -25.02
C ARG A 213 -21.22 6.77 -24.67
N ALA A 214 -21.60 7.80 -23.92
CA ALA A 214 -20.66 8.77 -23.39
C ALA A 214 -19.79 8.13 -22.29
N PRO A 215 -18.45 8.32 -22.31
CA PRO A 215 -17.52 7.64 -21.41
C PRO A 215 -17.45 8.27 -20.01
N HIS A 216 -18.58 8.63 -19.38
CA HIS A 216 -18.60 9.36 -18.11
C HIS A 216 -17.86 8.63 -16.98
N LEU A 217 -18.10 7.33 -16.80
CA LEU A 217 -17.47 6.56 -15.72
C LEU A 217 -15.94 6.40 -15.94
N PRO A 218 -15.43 6.02 -17.13
CA PRO A 218 -14.00 6.04 -17.42
C PRO A 218 -13.36 7.42 -17.21
N VAL A 219 -14.02 8.50 -17.62
CA VAL A 219 -13.52 9.88 -17.42
C VAL A 219 -13.46 10.24 -15.94
N LEU A 220 -14.49 9.88 -15.16
CA LEU A 220 -14.50 10.10 -13.71
C LEU A 220 -13.36 9.34 -13.02
N ILE A 221 -13.19 8.05 -13.33
CA ILE A 221 -12.12 7.22 -12.75
C ILE A 221 -10.74 7.79 -13.14
N PHE A 222 -10.55 8.15 -14.42
CA PHE A 222 -9.32 8.77 -14.91
C PHE A 222 -9.00 10.07 -14.15
N SER A 223 -9.99 10.94 -14.01
CA SER A 223 -9.82 12.24 -13.35
C SER A 223 -9.51 12.05 -11.86
N ALA A 224 -10.25 11.17 -11.18
CA ALA A 224 -10.04 10.86 -9.77
C ALA A 224 -8.65 10.23 -9.52
N SER A 225 -8.24 9.25 -10.32
CA SER A 225 -6.92 8.60 -10.14
C SER A 225 -5.76 9.51 -10.54
N SER A 226 -5.96 10.42 -11.51
CA SER A 226 -4.96 11.44 -11.86
C SER A 226 -4.79 12.47 -10.74
N LEU A 227 -5.90 12.99 -10.21
CA LEU A 227 -5.87 13.91 -9.06
C LEU A 227 -5.22 13.24 -7.84
N LEU A 228 -5.58 11.99 -7.55
CA LEU A 228 -4.95 11.20 -6.50
C LEU A 228 -3.44 11.10 -6.72
N SER A 229 -3.00 10.75 -7.94
CA SER A 229 -1.58 10.62 -8.27
C SER A 229 -0.83 11.94 -8.06
N LEU A 230 -1.44 13.09 -8.41
CA LEU A 230 -0.85 14.40 -8.14
C LEU A 230 -0.68 14.65 -6.63
N ILE A 231 -1.68 14.29 -5.83
CA ILE A 231 -1.63 14.42 -4.37
C ILE A 231 -0.55 13.51 -3.77
N LEU A 232 -0.45 12.26 -4.23
CA LEU A 232 0.60 11.33 -3.82
C LEU A 232 2.00 11.83 -4.22
N ALA A 233 2.15 12.39 -5.41
CA ALA A 233 3.40 12.98 -5.88
C ALA A 233 3.80 14.20 -5.03
N ALA A 234 2.86 15.10 -4.74
CA ALA A 234 3.10 16.24 -3.86
C ALA A 234 3.54 15.79 -2.46
N ALA A 235 2.86 14.80 -1.88
CA ALA A 235 3.22 14.21 -0.60
C ALA A 235 4.61 13.52 -0.63
N LEU A 236 4.93 12.80 -1.70
CA LEU A 236 6.24 12.19 -1.91
C LEU A 236 7.36 13.25 -1.94
N VAL A 237 7.17 14.35 -2.67
CA VAL A 237 8.12 15.47 -2.69
C VAL A 237 8.21 16.11 -1.29
N ALA A 238 7.09 16.33 -0.63
CA ALA A 238 7.04 16.89 0.73
C ALA A 238 7.74 16.00 1.78
N SER A 239 7.89 14.69 1.55
CA SER A 239 8.63 13.79 2.44
C SER A 239 10.14 14.06 2.49
N TRP A 240 10.66 14.72 1.44
CA TRP A 240 12.09 14.99 1.26
C TRP A 240 12.98 13.74 1.36
N SER A 241 12.44 12.60 0.93
CA SER A 241 13.14 11.31 0.93
C SER A 241 13.79 11.06 -0.43
N ARG A 242 15.08 11.40 -0.56
CA ARG A 242 15.86 11.18 -1.79
C ARG A 242 15.79 9.72 -2.27
N GLY A 243 15.85 8.76 -1.35
CA GLY A 243 15.74 7.34 -1.65
C GLY A 243 14.35 6.97 -2.19
N ALA A 244 13.29 7.57 -1.64
CA ALA A 244 11.94 7.34 -2.16
C ALA A 244 11.78 7.94 -3.56
N TRP A 245 12.29 9.15 -3.82
CA TRP A 245 12.22 9.78 -5.14
C TRP A 245 12.90 8.92 -6.21
N LEU A 246 14.12 8.45 -5.93
CA LEU A 246 14.84 7.56 -6.83
C LEU A 246 14.10 6.23 -7.04
N GLY A 247 13.62 5.62 -5.95
CA GLY A 247 12.85 4.38 -6.01
C GLY A 247 11.57 4.50 -6.85
N THR A 248 10.84 5.62 -6.70
CA THR A 248 9.65 5.91 -7.51
C THR A 248 10.00 6.13 -8.97
N ALA A 249 11.08 6.86 -9.28
CA ALA A 249 11.53 7.05 -10.65
C ALA A 249 11.85 5.70 -11.32
N VAL A 250 12.58 4.83 -10.64
CA VAL A 250 12.87 3.47 -11.12
C VAL A 250 11.59 2.65 -11.29
N ALA A 251 10.65 2.71 -10.34
CA ALA A 251 9.39 1.99 -10.42
C ALA A 251 8.55 2.44 -11.63
N VAL A 252 8.43 3.74 -11.87
CA VAL A 252 7.73 4.30 -13.04
C VAL A 252 8.43 3.86 -14.33
N MET A 253 9.76 3.90 -14.39
CA MET A 253 10.54 3.43 -15.55
C MET A 253 10.29 1.95 -15.84
N CYS A 254 10.34 1.09 -14.83
CA CYS A 254 10.02 -0.33 -14.98
C CYS A 254 8.60 -0.55 -15.50
N MET A 255 7.62 0.23 -15.02
CA MET A 255 6.25 0.16 -15.52
C MET A 255 6.15 0.57 -16.98
N LEU A 256 6.81 1.67 -17.39
CA LEU A 256 6.81 2.13 -18.78
C LEU A 256 7.45 1.11 -19.73
N ILE A 257 8.50 0.39 -19.27
CA ILE A 257 9.13 -0.68 -20.04
C ILE A 257 8.17 -1.88 -20.18
N ALA A 258 7.47 -2.24 -19.11
CA ALA A 258 6.56 -3.39 -19.07
C ALA A 258 5.18 -3.13 -19.70
N LEU A 259 4.82 -1.86 -19.90
CA LEU A 259 3.49 -1.44 -20.36
C LEU A 259 3.15 -1.94 -21.78
N PRO A 260 4.05 -1.87 -22.78
CA PRO A 260 3.73 -2.35 -24.12
C PRO A 260 3.92 -3.87 -24.22
N ARG A 261 3.10 -4.52 -25.05
CA ARG A 261 3.26 -5.96 -25.36
C ARG A 261 4.63 -6.35 -25.94
N ARG A 262 5.40 -5.38 -26.47
CA ARG A 262 6.75 -5.57 -26.99
C ARG A 262 7.72 -4.71 -26.19
N ILE A 263 8.69 -5.34 -25.53
CA ILE A 263 9.68 -4.69 -24.65
C ILE A 263 10.45 -3.59 -25.38
N SER A 264 10.76 -3.75 -26.67
CA SER A 264 11.47 -2.72 -27.46
C SER A 264 10.73 -1.37 -27.52
N ARG A 265 9.39 -1.41 -27.58
CA ARG A 265 8.56 -0.19 -27.52
C ARG A 265 8.57 0.42 -26.12
N GLY A 266 8.62 -0.42 -25.08
CA GLY A 266 8.74 0.02 -23.70
C GLY A 266 10.08 0.70 -23.42
N LEU A 267 11.17 0.11 -23.91
CA LEU A 267 12.52 0.69 -23.82
C LEU A 267 12.60 2.04 -24.56
N ALA A 268 12.03 2.14 -25.76
CA ALA A 268 11.98 3.41 -26.49
C ALA A 268 11.21 4.49 -25.72
N LEU A 269 10.05 4.14 -25.14
CA LEU A 269 9.20 5.06 -24.39
C LEU A 269 9.87 5.52 -23.08
N ALA A 270 10.52 4.59 -22.37
CA ALA A 270 11.34 4.90 -21.21
C ALA A 270 12.53 5.80 -21.56
N GLY A 271 13.21 5.54 -22.69
CA GLY A 271 14.32 6.36 -23.18
C GLY A 271 13.92 7.80 -23.52
N VAL A 272 12.74 8.00 -24.14
CA VAL A 272 12.21 9.34 -24.40
C VAL A 272 11.93 10.09 -23.10
N ILE A 273 11.31 9.44 -22.12
CA ILE A 273 10.99 10.09 -20.83
C ILE A 273 12.25 10.40 -20.01
N ALA A 274 13.27 9.54 -20.05
CA ALA A 274 14.55 9.79 -19.38
C ALA A 274 15.37 10.91 -20.03
N ALA A 275 15.06 11.29 -21.28
CA ALA A 275 15.74 12.35 -22.02
C ALA A 275 15.05 13.72 -21.91
N LEU A 276 13.84 13.77 -21.33
CA LEU A 276 13.08 15.00 -21.04
C LEU A 276 13.43 15.54 -19.65
#